data_AF-A0A0F9DEE5-F1
#
_entry.id   AF-A0A0F9DEE5-F1
#
_cell.length_a   1.000
_cell.length_b   1.000
_cell.length_c   1.000
_cell.angle_alpha   90.00
_cell.angle_beta   90.00
_cell.angle_gamma   90.00
#
_symmetry.space_group_name_H-M   'P 1'
#
loop_
_entity.id
_entity.type
_entity.pdbx_description
1 polymer ?
#
loop_
_entity_poly.entity_id
_entity_poly.type
_entity_poly.pdbx_seq_one_letter_code
_entity_poly.pdbx_strand_id
1 'polypeptide(L)' 'MSDHFQLVSKFKPAGDQPTAIAQLCEGLEAGLAHQTLLGATGTGKTFTMANII' A
#
# COMPACT_ATOMS: atom_id res chain seq x y z
N MET A 1 20.26 4.23 -15.00
CA MET A 1 18.90 4.67 -14.62
C MET A 1 18.48 3.76 -13.49
N SER A 2 18.00 4.32 -12.39
CA SER A 2 17.53 3.50 -11.27
C SER A 2 16.15 2.97 -11.62
N ASP A 3 15.98 1.64 -11.66
CA ASP A 3 14.72 0.95 -11.96
C ASP A 3 13.76 1.04 -10.76
N HIS A 4 13.39 2.27 -10.37
CA HIS A 4 12.43 2.50 -9.31
C HIS A 4 11.00 2.29 -9.82
N PHE A 5 10.16 1.69 -8.98
CA PHE A 5 8.74 1.58 -9.27
C PHE A 5 8.12 2.98 -9.34
N GLN A 6 7.35 3.24 -10.40
CA GLN A 6 6.62 4.49 -10.57
C GLN A 6 5.13 4.22 -10.65
N LEU A 7 4.41 4.48 -9.55
CA LEU A 7 2.96 4.39 -9.54
C LEU A 7 2.33 5.55 -10.30
N VAL A 8 1.66 5.25 -11.41
CA VAL A 8 0.90 6.24 -12.20
C VAL A 8 -0.59 6.03 -11.96
N SER A 9 -1.27 7.03 -11.40
CA SER A 9 -2.71 7.00 -11.12
C SER A 9 -3.33 8.40 -11.20
N LYS A 10 -4.61 8.46 -11.57
CA LYS A 10 -5.42 9.69 -11.48
C LYS A 10 -5.97 9.92 -10.08
N PHE A 11 -5.86 8.91 -9.21
CA PHE A 11 -6.42 8.91 -7.86
C PHE A 11 -5.31 9.04 -6.83
N LYS A 12 -5.65 9.66 -5.69
CA LYS A 12 -4.82 9.67 -4.49
C LYS A 12 -5.41 8.68 -3.47
N PRO A 13 -4.60 8.07 -2.60
CA PRO A 13 -5.11 7.28 -1.49
C PRO A 13 -6.16 8.07 -0.69
N ALA A 14 -7.27 7.41 -0.35
CA ALA A 14 -8.40 8.03 0.33
C ALA A 14 -9.08 7.06 1.31
N GLY A 15 -9.92 7.58 2.19
CA GLY A 15 -10.52 6.79 3.28
C GLY A 15 -9.43 6.19 4.17
N ASP A 16 -9.51 4.89 4.43
CA ASP A 16 -8.54 4.17 5.28
C ASP A 16 -7.26 3.76 4.53
N GLN A 17 -7.18 3.98 3.22
CA GLN A 17 -6.01 3.58 2.42
C GLN A 17 -4.70 4.21 2.92
N PRO A 18 -4.60 5.52 3.24
CA PRO A 18 -3.35 6.12 3.71
C PRO A 18 -2.84 5.45 5.00
N THR A 19 -3.73 5.18 5.95
CA THR A 19 -3.39 4.51 7.21
C THR A 19 -2.95 3.07 6.97
N ALA A 20 -3.65 2.33 6.11
CA ALA A 20 -3.28 0.95 5.78
C ALA A 20 -1.91 0.87 5.07
N ILE A 21 -1.62 1.81 4.16
CA ILE A 21 -0.30 1.90 3.51
C ILE A 21 0.78 2.16 4.56
N ALA A 22 0.59 3.15 5.43
CA ALA A 22 1.57 3.50 6.46
C ALA A 22 1.89 2.33 7.39
N GLN A 23 0.87 1.62 7.89
CA GLN A 23 1.04 0.46 8.77
C GLN A 23 1.78 -0.69 8.09
N LEU A 24 1.46 -0.96 6.82
CA LEU A 24 2.12 -2.03 6.06
C LEU A 24 3.58 -1.69 5.75
N CYS A 25 3.87 -0.43 5.41
CA CYS A 25 5.23 0.05 5.21
C CYS A 25 6.05 -0.02 6.51
N GLU A 26 5.50 0.44 7.63
CA GLU A 26 6.15 0.32 8.96
C GLU A 26 6.48 -1.15 9.29
N GLY A 27 5.55 -2.06 9.02
CA GLY A 27 5.78 -3.49 9.23
C GLY A 27 6.88 -4.07 8.33
N LEU A 28 7.02 -3.58 7.08
CA LEU A 28 8.10 -3.98 6.18
C LEU A 28 9.45 -3.46 6.68
N GLU A 29 9.51 -2.19 7.09
CA GLU A 29 10.71 -1.56 7.66
C GLU A 29 11.14 -2.23 8.98
N ALA A 30 10.17 -2.68 9.78
CA ALA A 30 10.40 -3.45 11.00
C ALA A 30 10.80 -4.92 10.75
N GLY A 31 10.81 -5.38 9.50
CA GLY A 31 11.20 -6.74 9.12
C GLY A 31 10.15 -7.81 9.44
N LEU A 32 8.86 -7.46 9.53
CA LEU A 32 7.80 -8.43 9.75
C LEU A 32 7.68 -9.41 8.58
N ALA A 33 7.82 -10.71 8.87
CA ALA A 33 7.73 -11.75 7.85
C ALA A 33 6.30 -11.91 7.27
N HIS A 34 5.27 -11.56 8.05
CA HIS A 34 3.87 -11.74 7.69
C HIS A 34 3.05 -10.52 8.09
N GLN A 35 2.24 -10.04 7.16
CA GLN A 35 1.28 -8.96 7.37
C GLN A 35 0.00 -9.25 6.58
N THR A 36 -1.15 -8.77 7.06
CA THR A 36 -2.47 -9.01 6.44
C THR A 36 -3.18 -7.70 6.20
N LEU A 37 -3.49 -7.39 4.93
CA LEU A 37 -4.37 -6.28 4.57
C LEU A 37 -5.84 -6.73 4.61
N LEU A 38 -6.54 -6.48 5.72
CA LEU A 38 -7.97 -6.74 5.83
C LEU A 38 -8.76 -5.58 5.21
N GLY A 39 -9.20 -5.75 3.97
CA GLY A 39 -10.03 -4.75 3.28
C GLY A 39 -11.33 -5.34 2.73
N ALA A 40 -12.44 -4.63 2.92
CA ALA A 40 -13.72 -5.00 2.34
C ALA A 40 -13.69 -5.03 0.80
N THR A 41 -14.71 -5.62 0.17
CA THR A 41 -14.83 -5.63 -1.29
C THR A 41 -15.06 -4.20 -1.79
N GLY A 42 -14.36 -3.81 -2.86
CA GLY A 42 -14.50 -2.47 -3.45
C GLY A 42 -13.65 -1.37 -2.81
N THR A 43 -12.88 -1.63 -1.75
CA THR A 43 -12.05 -0.61 -1.08
C THR A 43 -10.73 -0.29 -1.79
N GLY A 44 -10.47 -0.88 -2.96
CA GLY A 44 -9.27 -0.59 -3.75
C GLY A 44 -7.98 -1.25 -3.23
N LYS A 45 -8.05 -2.46 -2.68
CA LYS A 45 -6.88 -3.22 -2.17
C LYS A 45 -5.69 -3.27 -3.14
N THR A 46 -5.94 -3.41 -4.44
CA THR A 46 -4.87 -3.38 -5.46
C THR A 46 -4.14 -2.04 -5.48
N PHE A 47 -4.86 -0.93 -5.40
CA PHE A 47 -4.27 0.40 -5.37
C PHE A 47 -3.50 0.64 -4.06
N THR A 48 -4.03 0.16 -2.93
CA THR A 48 -3.30 0.13 -1.65
C THR A 48 -1.97 -0.59 -1.79
N MET A 49 -1.96 -1.82 -2.31
CA MET A 49 -0.71 -2.59 -2.46
C MET A 49 0.28 -1.95 -3.44
N ALA A 50 -0.21 -1.31 -4.51
CA ALA A 50 0.65 -0.63 -5.46
C ALA A 50 1.35 0.62 -4.88
N ASN A 51 0.82 1.23 -3.81
CA ASN A 51 1.49 2.34 -3.11
C ASN A 51 2.58 1.86 -2.14
N ILE A 52 2.66 0.55 -1.88
CA ILE A 52 3.65 -0.05 -0.94
C ILE A 52 4.94 -0.45 -1.68
N ILE A 53 4.86 -0.69 -3.00
CA ILE A 53 5.97 -1.11 -3.87
C ILE A 53 6.78 0.11 -4.31
#